data_AF-A0A8T1W912-F1
#
_entry.id   AF-A0A8T1W912-F1
#
_cell.length_a   1.000
_cell.length_b   1.000
_cell.length_c   1.000
_cell.angle_alpha   90.00
_cell.angle_beta   90.00
_cell.angle_gamma   90.00
#
_symmetry.space_group_name_H-M   'P 1'
#
loop_
_entity.id
_entity.type
_entity.pdbx_description
1 polymer ?
#
loop_
_entity_poly.entity_id
_entity_poly.type
_entity_poly.pdbx_seq_one_letter_code
_entity_poly.pdbx_strand_id
1 'polypeptide(L)'
;MVTTSYARVVVLAVAVLAASADAHSKMSLPKPTWVYEGGPNSPAGTVDSSNVLPAPDGMGYEGDPLSNTEAYWTAFNASKYTSLKELVWKNEVVNTDSLYGTATIECGYSWTNGTARDLPEEVQWDKLTTGHDGPCEIWCDDTLVFSDQNCAVNYPDSPASFPYDKAACEGKSMLTTVWMAVHSPPWQVFTNCAPLSGATSSSSDSTSSTSTSAATTTTAPTATTATSTSTTATKTPNETNSAASKEASTAADYDTNSAGTEGTATSMASTAASTDTTTAPSETEAPAVTTATTTSTTSKCSRRRS
;
A
#
# COMPACT_ATOMS: atom_id res chain seq x y z
N MET A 1 6.05 73.46 11.89
CA MET A 1 5.11 72.76 11.00
C MET A 1 5.16 71.26 11.32
N VAL A 2 4.00 70.59 11.27
CA VAL A 2 3.78 69.13 11.22
C VAL A 2 4.50 68.28 12.30
N THR A 3 3.82 68.10 13.42
CA THR A 3 3.89 66.86 14.22
C THR A 3 3.52 65.66 13.35
N THR A 4 4.41 64.66 13.23
CA THR A 4 4.11 63.41 12.51
C THR A 4 3.97 62.27 13.50
N SER A 5 2.74 61.78 13.67
CA SER A 5 2.38 60.72 14.62
C SER A 5 2.86 59.35 14.13
N TYR A 6 3.88 58.78 14.78
CA TYR A 6 4.26 57.38 14.60
C TYR A 6 3.42 56.47 15.51
N ALA A 7 2.21 56.15 15.06
CA ALA A 7 1.37 55.14 15.69
C ALA A 7 0.60 54.33 14.65
N ARG A 8 1.15 53.15 14.30
CA ARG A 8 0.53 51.94 13.71
C ARG A 8 1.57 51.17 12.88
N VAL A 9 2.45 50.43 13.55
CA VAL A 9 3.04 49.24 12.93
C VAL A 9 1.97 48.15 13.00
N VAL A 10 1.67 47.57 11.84
CA VAL A 10 0.60 46.58 11.67
C VAL A 10 1.02 45.26 12.29
N VAL A 11 0.15 44.66 13.12
CA VAL A 11 0.29 43.27 13.52
C VAL A 11 -0.15 42.40 12.35
N LEU A 12 0.81 41.90 11.58
CA LEU A 12 0.55 40.88 10.55
C LEU A 12 0.60 39.51 11.21
N ALA A 13 -0.54 38.82 11.20
CA ALA A 13 -0.70 37.49 11.78
C ALA A 13 0.00 36.44 10.90
N VAL A 14 0.89 35.65 11.50
CA VAL A 14 1.44 34.44 10.87
C VAL A 14 0.57 33.26 11.28
N ALA A 15 -0.51 33.03 10.54
CA ALA A 15 -1.24 31.77 10.59
C ALA A 15 -0.49 30.74 9.73
N VAL A 16 0.41 29.96 10.34
CA VAL A 16 0.98 28.79 9.68
C VAL A 16 -0.14 27.75 9.57
N LEU A 17 -0.73 27.61 8.37
CA LEU A 17 -1.49 26.41 8.06
C LEU A 17 -0.51 25.26 7.96
N ALA A 18 -0.44 24.44 9.00
CA ALA A 18 0.12 23.10 8.89
C ALA A 18 -0.81 22.29 7.98
N ALA A 19 -0.47 22.21 6.70
CA ALA A 19 -1.05 21.22 5.81
C ALA A 19 -0.57 19.85 6.27
N SER A 20 -1.36 19.18 7.12
CA SER A 20 -1.15 17.78 7.46
C SER A 20 -1.38 16.95 6.20
N ALA A 21 -0.28 16.50 5.58
CA ALA A 21 -0.34 15.53 4.52
C ALA A 21 -0.89 14.22 5.10
N ASP A 22 -2.14 13.87 4.77
CA ASP A 22 -2.70 12.55 5.09
C ASP A 22 -2.05 11.53 4.12
N ALA A 23 -0.89 11.03 4.54
CA ALA A 23 -0.09 10.04 3.83
C ALA A 23 -0.52 8.59 4.18
N HIS A 24 -1.70 8.44 4.76
CA HIS A 24 -2.20 7.19 5.30
C HIS A 24 -2.73 6.27 4.20
N SER A 25 -1.99 5.22 3.85
CA SER A 25 -2.45 4.20 2.91
C SER A 25 -3.32 3.17 3.63
N LYS A 26 -4.63 3.17 3.31
CA LYS A 26 -5.65 2.48 4.09
C LYS A 26 -6.93 2.25 3.30
N MET A 27 -7.66 1.19 3.62
CA MET A 27 -9.05 1.00 3.25
C MET A 27 -9.92 2.06 3.94
N SER A 28 -10.66 2.85 3.16
CA SER A 28 -11.56 3.91 3.62
C SER A 28 -13.04 3.53 3.55
N LEU A 29 -13.42 2.58 2.66
CA LEU A 29 -14.76 2.01 2.58
C LEU A 29 -14.68 0.49 2.31
N PRO A 30 -15.37 -0.39 3.07
CA PRO A 30 -16.07 -0.10 4.32
C PRO A 30 -15.06 0.34 5.41
N LYS A 31 -15.34 1.44 6.11
CA LYS A 31 -14.37 2.05 7.05
C LYS A 31 -13.97 1.08 8.18
N PRO A 32 -12.71 0.63 8.29
CA PRO A 32 -12.28 -0.21 9.39
C PRO A 32 -12.41 0.47 10.77
N THR A 33 -12.24 -0.32 11.83
CA THR A 33 -11.96 0.23 13.16
C THR A 33 -10.46 0.19 13.41
N TRP A 34 -9.95 1.30 13.93
CA TRP A 34 -8.54 1.61 14.13
C TRP A 34 -8.30 2.05 15.58
N VAL A 35 -7.04 2.05 16.02
CA VAL A 35 -6.62 2.73 17.26
C VAL A 35 -6.87 4.25 17.18
N TYR A 36 -6.72 4.84 15.99
CA TYR A 36 -6.96 6.27 15.73
C TYR A 36 -7.80 6.46 14.48
N GLU A 37 -8.74 7.43 14.50
CA GLU A 37 -9.69 7.72 13.42
C GLU A 37 -9.07 7.93 12.02
N GLY A 38 -7.80 8.37 11.95
CA GLY A 38 -7.05 8.56 10.70
C GLY A 38 -6.50 7.26 10.07
N GLY A 39 -6.60 6.11 10.74
CA GLY A 39 -5.98 4.85 10.30
C GLY A 39 -4.44 4.85 10.45
N PRO A 40 -3.77 3.82 9.90
CA PRO A 40 -2.30 3.71 9.85
C PRO A 40 -1.70 4.40 8.62
N ASN A 41 -0.46 4.87 8.72
CA ASN A 41 0.35 5.35 7.60
C ASN A 41 1.55 4.44 7.28
N SER A 42 1.63 3.30 7.96
CA SER A 42 2.74 2.34 7.86
C SER A 42 2.24 1.02 7.28
N PRO A 43 3.06 0.29 6.51
CA PRO A 43 2.72 -1.06 6.08
C PRO A 43 2.49 -1.98 7.30
N ALA A 44 1.53 -2.88 7.19
CA ALA A 44 1.22 -3.91 8.18
C ALA A 44 2.40 -4.85 8.41
N GLY A 45 3.21 -5.08 7.38
CA GLY A 45 4.37 -5.97 7.44
C GLY A 45 5.20 -5.90 6.17
N THR A 46 6.14 -6.84 6.06
CA THR A 46 7.01 -6.97 4.88
C THR A 46 7.18 -8.41 4.43
N VAL A 47 7.47 -8.61 3.15
CA VAL A 47 7.80 -9.92 2.56
C VAL A 47 9.22 -9.88 1.99
N ASP A 48 10.05 -10.85 2.40
CA ASP A 48 11.37 -11.10 1.81
C ASP A 48 11.21 -11.65 0.39
N SER A 49 11.17 -10.75 -0.58
CA SER A 49 10.97 -11.07 -1.99
C SER A 49 12.00 -12.07 -2.52
N SER A 50 13.27 -11.94 -2.12
CA SER A 50 14.37 -12.78 -2.61
C SER A 50 14.25 -14.24 -2.16
N ASN A 51 13.70 -14.48 -0.98
CA ASN A 51 13.46 -15.82 -0.44
C ASN A 51 12.11 -16.41 -0.87
N VAL A 52 11.06 -15.58 -0.95
CA VAL A 52 9.67 -16.03 -1.17
C VAL A 52 9.36 -16.23 -2.65
N LEU A 53 9.84 -15.32 -3.51
CA LEU A 53 9.73 -15.36 -4.97
C LEU A 53 11.06 -14.91 -5.58
N PRO A 54 12.09 -15.78 -5.66
CA PRO A 54 13.36 -15.44 -6.29
C PRO A 54 13.17 -14.81 -7.67
N ALA A 55 13.89 -13.73 -7.96
CA ALA A 55 13.76 -12.99 -9.21
C ALA A 55 14.03 -13.90 -10.43
N PRO A 56 13.23 -13.84 -11.51
CA PRO A 56 13.46 -14.63 -12.71
C PRO A 56 14.77 -14.27 -13.41
N ASP A 57 15.33 -15.20 -14.19
CA ASP A 57 16.57 -14.99 -14.94
C ASP A 57 16.49 -13.75 -15.85
N GLY A 58 17.38 -12.77 -15.60
CA GLY A 58 17.43 -11.51 -16.36
C GLY A 58 16.45 -10.43 -15.90
N MET A 59 15.67 -10.68 -14.84
CA MET A 59 14.78 -9.73 -14.18
C MET A 59 15.31 -9.35 -12.79
N GLY A 60 14.64 -8.42 -12.09
CA GLY A 60 14.98 -8.00 -10.74
C GLY A 60 13.85 -7.19 -10.10
N TYR A 61 14.02 -6.87 -8.82
CA TYR A 61 13.05 -6.08 -8.02
C TYR A 61 13.58 -4.68 -7.63
N GLU A 62 14.77 -4.32 -8.11
CA GLU A 62 15.47 -3.04 -7.83
C GLU A 62 15.42 -2.09 -9.06
N GLY A 63 14.55 -2.37 -10.03
CA GLY A 63 14.33 -1.56 -11.23
C GLY A 63 13.26 -0.49 -11.03
N ASP A 64 12.63 -0.05 -12.12
CA ASP A 64 11.44 0.81 -12.04
C ASP A 64 10.18 0.01 -11.59
N PRO A 65 9.14 0.68 -11.05
CA PRO A 65 7.98 0.00 -10.47
C PRO A 65 7.22 -0.92 -11.43
N LEU A 66 7.19 -0.62 -12.74
CA LEU A 66 6.54 -1.47 -13.73
C LEU A 66 7.38 -2.71 -14.03
N SER A 67 8.70 -2.55 -14.22
CA SER A 67 9.63 -3.69 -14.38
C SER A 67 9.62 -4.61 -13.16
N ASN A 68 9.56 -4.06 -11.95
CA ASN A 68 9.50 -4.83 -10.70
C ASN A 68 8.16 -5.59 -10.59
N THR A 69 7.07 -5.00 -11.06
CA THR A 69 5.74 -5.64 -11.14
C THR A 69 5.70 -6.76 -12.19
N GLU A 70 6.35 -6.59 -13.35
CA GLU A 70 6.50 -7.65 -14.36
C GLU A 70 7.34 -8.83 -13.82
N ALA A 71 8.44 -8.53 -13.12
CA ALA A 71 9.26 -9.53 -12.45
C ALA A 71 8.47 -10.29 -11.37
N TYR A 72 7.70 -9.56 -10.55
CA TYR A 72 6.81 -10.16 -9.54
C TYR A 72 5.83 -11.14 -10.18
N TRP A 73 5.09 -10.72 -11.21
CA TRP A 73 4.08 -11.57 -11.85
C TRP A 73 4.70 -12.76 -12.57
N THR A 74 5.89 -12.60 -13.16
CA THR A 74 6.64 -13.71 -13.76
C THR A 74 7.03 -14.76 -12.71
N ALA A 75 7.54 -14.33 -11.55
CA ALA A 75 7.88 -15.23 -10.44
C ALA A 75 6.63 -15.85 -9.79
N PHE A 76 5.58 -15.06 -9.55
CA PHE A 76 4.32 -15.49 -8.92
C PHE A 76 3.63 -16.57 -9.76
N ASN A 77 3.51 -16.37 -11.08
CA ASN A 77 2.89 -17.32 -12.01
C ASN A 77 3.69 -18.62 -12.16
N ALA A 78 5.00 -18.61 -11.87
CA ALA A 78 5.85 -19.80 -11.79
C ALA A 78 5.86 -20.45 -10.39
N SER A 79 5.22 -19.82 -9.41
CA SER A 79 5.22 -20.25 -8.00
C SER A 79 4.13 -21.27 -7.70
N LYS A 80 4.01 -21.64 -6.42
CA LYS A 80 2.93 -22.48 -5.87
C LYS A 80 1.75 -21.69 -5.33
N TYR A 81 1.87 -20.37 -5.22
CA TYR A 81 0.84 -19.52 -4.60
C TYR A 81 -0.32 -19.33 -5.57
N THR A 82 -1.53 -19.43 -5.03
CA THR A 82 -2.77 -19.30 -5.80
C THR A 82 -3.42 -17.92 -5.68
N SER A 83 -2.99 -17.12 -4.70
CA SER A 83 -3.43 -15.74 -4.48
C SER A 83 -2.37 -14.90 -3.78
N LEU A 84 -2.52 -13.57 -3.85
CA LEU A 84 -1.74 -12.63 -3.05
C LEU A 84 -1.98 -12.87 -1.56
N LYS A 85 -3.23 -13.08 -1.12
CA LYS A 85 -3.54 -13.41 0.28
C LYS A 85 -2.75 -14.64 0.77
N GLU A 86 -2.65 -15.71 -0.03
CA GLU A 86 -1.88 -16.90 0.34
C GLU A 86 -0.37 -16.61 0.45
N LEU A 87 0.18 -15.83 -0.48
CA LEU A 87 1.59 -15.43 -0.46
C LEU A 87 1.89 -14.56 0.76
N VAL A 88 1.09 -13.54 1.01
CA VAL A 88 1.26 -12.61 2.13
C VAL A 88 1.13 -13.34 3.45
N TRP A 89 -0.02 -13.99 3.70
CA TRP A 89 -0.32 -14.59 5.00
C TRP A 89 0.64 -15.71 5.44
N LYS A 90 1.38 -16.30 4.49
CA LYS A 90 2.35 -17.35 4.77
C LYS A 90 3.77 -16.84 5.03
N ASN A 91 4.11 -15.63 4.57
CA ASN A 91 5.50 -15.14 4.55
C ASN A 91 5.68 -13.72 5.11
N GLU A 92 4.60 -13.00 5.41
CA GLU A 92 4.66 -11.65 5.99
C GLU A 92 5.30 -11.67 7.39
N VAL A 93 6.30 -10.81 7.57
CA VAL A 93 6.81 -10.41 8.88
C VAL A 93 6.08 -9.13 9.27
N VAL A 94 5.14 -9.26 10.22
CA VAL A 94 4.31 -8.13 10.69
C VAL A 94 5.15 -7.08 11.43
N ASN A 95 4.79 -5.81 11.21
CA ASN A 95 5.41 -4.66 11.85
C ASN A 95 4.79 -4.37 13.23
N THR A 96 5.61 -3.82 14.12
CA THR A 96 5.16 -3.20 15.37
C THR A 96 5.44 -1.70 15.31
N ASP A 97 4.39 -0.90 15.38
CA ASP A 97 4.47 0.56 15.47
C ASP A 97 4.16 1.04 16.89
N SER A 98 4.77 2.18 17.26
CA SER A 98 4.64 2.78 18.59
C SER A 98 3.26 3.38 18.92
N LEU A 99 2.48 3.73 17.89
CA LEU A 99 1.15 4.31 17.99
C LEU A 99 0.07 3.24 17.73
N TYR A 100 0.26 2.41 16.71
CA TYR A 100 -0.75 1.43 16.27
C TYR A 100 -0.61 0.04 16.92
N GLY A 101 0.49 -0.23 17.63
CA GLY A 101 0.77 -1.54 18.23
C GLY A 101 1.36 -2.53 17.23
N THR A 102 1.14 -3.83 17.43
CA THR A 102 1.60 -4.88 16.49
C THR A 102 0.50 -5.21 15.51
N ALA A 103 0.82 -5.23 14.21
CA ALA A 103 -0.10 -5.65 13.18
C ALA A 103 -0.42 -7.16 13.26
N THR A 104 -1.55 -7.53 12.68
CA THR A 104 -2.00 -8.91 12.49
C THR A 104 -1.92 -9.29 11.02
N ILE A 105 -1.75 -10.58 10.72
CA ILE A 105 -1.71 -11.08 9.34
C ILE A 105 -3.07 -10.86 8.65
N GLU A 106 -4.16 -11.05 9.38
CA GLU A 106 -5.52 -11.10 8.85
C GLU A 106 -6.12 -9.69 8.60
N CYS A 107 -5.64 -8.69 9.33
CA CYS A 107 -6.24 -7.35 9.40
C CYS A 107 -5.23 -6.20 9.50
N GLY A 108 -3.92 -6.46 9.48
CA GLY A 108 -2.90 -5.44 9.74
C GLY A 108 -3.16 -4.72 11.07
N TYR A 109 -3.23 -3.38 11.02
CA TYR A 109 -3.55 -2.53 12.18
C TYR A 109 -5.06 -2.31 12.43
N SER A 110 -5.95 -2.89 11.62
CA SER A 110 -7.40 -2.83 11.85
C SER A 110 -7.88 -3.94 12.78
N TRP A 111 -9.02 -3.72 13.43
CA TRP A 111 -9.53 -4.64 14.45
C TRP A 111 -10.48 -5.69 13.87
N THR A 112 -10.14 -6.97 14.04
CA THR A 112 -11.01 -8.13 13.76
C THR A 112 -12.33 -8.10 14.53
N ASN A 113 -12.35 -7.42 15.69
CA ASN A 113 -13.53 -7.20 16.53
C ASN A 113 -14.00 -5.73 16.51
N GLY A 114 -13.73 -5.03 15.40
CA GLY A 114 -14.18 -3.66 15.14
C GLY A 114 -15.69 -3.50 14.99
N THR A 115 -16.12 -2.28 14.66
CA THR A 115 -17.51 -1.97 14.34
C THR A 115 -17.91 -2.64 13.03
N ALA A 116 -18.92 -3.50 13.06
CA ALA A 116 -19.49 -4.11 11.87
C ALA A 116 -20.01 -3.07 10.87
N ARG A 117 -19.81 -3.34 9.57
CA ARG A 117 -20.15 -2.45 8.45
C ARG A 117 -21.06 -3.15 7.46
N ASP A 118 -22.00 -2.41 6.90
CA ASP A 118 -22.80 -2.89 5.78
C ASP A 118 -21.94 -2.97 4.51
N LEU A 119 -22.31 -3.86 3.58
CA LEU A 119 -21.61 -4.01 2.30
C LEU A 119 -21.77 -2.74 1.44
N PRO A 120 -20.69 -2.00 1.11
CA PRO A 120 -20.77 -0.85 0.23
C PRO A 120 -21.03 -1.28 -1.23
N GLU A 121 -21.28 -0.35 -2.15
CA GLU A 121 -21.33 -0.70 -3.59
C GLU A 121 -19.93 -0.94 -4.18
N GLU A 122 -18.92 -0.25 -3.68
CA GLU A 122 -17.52 -0.38 -4.05
C GLU A 122 -16.65 -0.36 -2.79
N VAL A 123 -15.49 -1.01 -2.83
CA VAL A 123 -14.48 -0.90 -1.78
C VAL A 123 -13.55 0.25 -2.12
N GLN A 124 -13.20 1.09 -1.14
CA GLN A 124 -12.36 2.25 -1.36
C GLN A 124 -11.05 2.19 -0.57
N TRP A 125 -9.98 2.64 -1.21
CA TRP A 125 -8.63 2.71 -0.62
C TRP A 125 -8.03 4.10 -0.82
N ASP A 126 -7.65 4.75 0.28
CA ASP A 126 -6.92 6.01 0.26
C ASP A 126 -5.43 5.74 0.01
N LYS A 127 -4.82 6.50 -0.89
CA LYS A 127 -3.35 6.56 -1.11
C LYS A 127 -2.68 5.22 -1.47
N LEU A 128 -3.01 4.66 -2.65
CA LEU A 128 -2.16 3.63 -3.29
C LEU A 128 -0.78 4.15 -3.76
N THR A 129 -0.53 5.45 -3.67
CA THR A 129 0.76 6.16 -3.90
C THR A 129 1.47 5.81 -5.22
N THR A 130 1.50 6.76 -6.16
CA THR A 130 2.19 6.61 -7.44
C THR A 130 3.63 6.09 -7.27
N GLY A 131 3.98 5.03 -7.99
CA GLY A 131 5.29 4.35 -7.87
C GLY A 131 5.36 3.28 -6.80
N HIS A 132 4.31 3.06 -5.99
CA HIS A 132 4.16 1.89 -5.11
C HIS A 132 3.39 0.76 -5.82
N ASP A 133 3.68 0.58 -7.11
CA ASP A 133 3.07 -0.41 -7.98
C ASP A 133 3.04 -1.82 -7.36
N GLY A 134 1.98 -2.56 -7.65
CA GLY A 134 1.83 -3.94 -7.20
C GLY A 134 0.38 -4.43 -7.06
N PRO A 135 0.22 -5.75 -6.86
CA PRO A 135 -1.07 -6.41 -6.86
C PRO A 135 -1.94 -6.04 -5.65
N CYS A 136 -3.25 -6.13 -5.82
CA CYS A 136 -4.18 -6.16 -4.68
C CYS A 136 -5.34 -7.12 -4.90
N GLU A 137 -5.92 -7.57 -3.78
CA GLU A 137 -7.08 -8.46 -3.72
C GLU A 137 -8.05 -8.00 -2.64
N ILE A 138 -9.35 -8.25 -2.85
CA ILE A 138 -10.39 -8.12 -1.84
C ILE A 138 -11.04 -9.48 -1.62
N TRP A 139 -11.22 -9.82 -0.36
CA TRP A 139 -11.77 -11.08 0.11
C TRP A 139 -12.95 -10.82 1.03
N CYS A 140 -13.97 -11.68 0.94
CA CYS A 140 -15.02 -11.79 1.94
C CYS A 140 -14.96 -13.19 2.57
N ASP A 141 -14.53 -13.23 3.83
CA ASP A 141 -13.97 -14.42 4.50
C ASP A 141 -12.92 -15.13 3.61
N ASP A 142 -13.21 -16.35 3.15
CA ASP A 142 -12.36 -17.15 2.26
C ASP A 142 -12.74 -17.04 0.77
N THR A 143 -13.57 -16.07 0.40
CA THR A 143 -14.04 -15.87 -0.98
C THR A 143 -13.31 -14.69 -1.61
N LEU A 144 -12.51 -14.92 -2.66
CA LEU A 144 -11.93 -13.84 -3.47
C LEU A 144 -13.06 -13.17 -4.27
N VAL A 145 -13.20 -11.85 -4.12
CA VAL A 145 -14.28 -11.06 -4.74
C VAL A 145 -13.78 -9.93 -5.64
N PHE A 146 -12.49 -9.63 -5.60
CA PHE A 146 -11.78 -8.76 -6.55
C PHE A 146 -10.28 -9.06 -6.53
N SER A 147 -9.62 -8.92 -7.68
CA SER A 147 -8.16 -9.00 -7.82
C SER A 147 -7.71 -8.15 -9.00
N ASP A 148 -6.61 -7.40 -8.85
CA ASP A 148 -5.97 -6.68 -9.95
C ASP A 148 -4.43 -6.78 -9.88
N GLN A 149 -3.78 -6.70 -11.05
CA GLN A 149 -2.35 -6.92 -11.19
C GLN A 149 -1.47 -5.75 -10.75
N ASN A 150 -1.98 -4.51 -10.82
CA ASN A 150 -1.27 -3.30 -10.40
C ASN A 150 -2.26 -2.20 -10.00
N CYS A 151 -2.75 -2.28 -8.76
CA CYS A 151 -3.86 -1.43 -8.32
C CYS A 151 -3.50 0.06 -8.30
N ALA A 152 -2.25 0.42 -7.97
CA ALA A 152 -1.78 1.81 -7.96
C ALA A 152 -1.78 2.47 -9.35
N VAL A 153 -1.67 1.67 -10.42
CA VAL A 153 -1.73 2.14 -11.82
C VAL A 153 -3.15 2.08 -12.38
N ASN A 154 -3.87 0.98 -12.12
CA ASN A 154 -5.19 0.75 -12.70
C ASN A 154 -6.31 1.54 -11.99
N TYR A 155 -6.10 1.93 -10.72
CA TYR A 155 -7.04 2.71 -9.91
C TYR A 155 -6.33 3.94 -9.30
N PRO A 156 -5.97 4.95 -10.13
CA PRO A 156 -5.10 6.07 -9.72
C PRO A 156 -5.81 7.14 -8.86
N ASP A 157 -7.12 7.02 -8.64
CA ASP A 157 -7.89 7.97 -7.83
C ASP A 157 -7.54 7.88 -6.32
N SER A 158 -7.96 8.88 -5.55
CA SER A 158 -7.73 8.95 -4.10
C SER A 158 -8.98 9.48 -3.39
N PRO A 159 -9.88 8.62 -2.89
CA PRO A 159 -9.76 7.15 -2.86
C PRO A 159 -9.83 6.48 -4.24
N ALA A 160 -9.05 5.41 -4.39
CA ALA A 160 -9.25 4.40 -5.41
C ALA A 160 -10.57 3.67 -5.11
N SER A 161 -11.40 3.41 -6.13
CA SER A 161 -12.68 2.69 -5.96
C SER A 161 -12.65 1.39 -6.75
N PHE A 162 -12.77 0.26 -6.03
CA PHE A 162 -12.68 -1.07 -6.58
C PHE A 162 -14.09 -1.70 -6.74
N PRO A 163 -14.45 -2.15 -7.96
CA PRO A 163 -15.62 -3.01 -8.12
C PRO A 163 -15.31 -4.38 -7.49
N TYR A 164 -16.31 -5.03 -6.90
CA TYR A 164 -16.14 -6.37 -6.30
C TYR A 164 -17.44 -7.18 -6.42
N ASP A 165 -17.35 -8.50 -6.30
CA ASP A 165 -18.53 -9.36 -6.21
C ASP A 165 -19.20 -9.22 -4.83
N LYS A 166 -20.01 -8.17 -4.70
CA LYS A 166 -20.83 -7.88 -3.52
C LYS A 166 -21.79 -9.02 -3.16
N ALA A 167 -22.32 -9.75 -4.15
CA ALA A 167 -23.24 -10.86 -3.90
C ALA A 167 -22.51 -12.05 -3.25
N ALA A 168 -21.27 -12.33 -3.66
CA ALA A 168 -20.41 -13.32 -3.01
C ALA A 168 -20.03 -12.95 -1.55
N CYS A 169 -20.15 -11.68 -1.17
CA CYS A 169 -19.97 -11.19 0.20
C CYS A 169 -21.22 -11.26 1.09
N GLU A 170 -22.41 -11.57 0.56
CA GLU A 170 -23.62 -11.65 1.37
C GLU A 170 -23.53 -12.76 2.43
N GLY A 171 -23.82 -12.40 3.69
CA GLY A 171 -23.74 -13.33 4.83
C GLY A 171 -22.31 -13.68 5.30
N LYS A 172 -21.27 -13.06 4.73
CA LYS A 172 -19.88 -13.18 5.19
C LYS A 172 -19.62 -12.34 6.44
N SER A 173 -18.55 -12.66 7.18
CA SER A 173 -18.24 -12.07 8.49
C SER A 173 -17.18 -10.97 8.44
N MET A 174 -16.29 -11.01 7.46
CA MET A 174 -15.17 -10.09 7.32
C MET A 174 -14.97 -9.73 5.84
N LEU A 175 -14.74 -8.45 5.56
CA LEU A 175 -14.11 -8.02 4.31
C LEU A 175 -12.64 -7.70 4.60
N THR A 176 -11.72 -8.30 3.86
CA THR A 176 -10.27 -8.06 3.96
C THR A 176 -9.73 -7.63 2.61
N THR A 177 -9.03 -6.50 2.58
CA THR A 177 -8.30 -5.99 1.42
C THR A 177 -6.80 -6.16 1.68
N VAL A 178 -6.09 -6.76 0.71
CA VAL A 178 -4.63 -6.95 0.74
C VAL A 178 -4.06 -6.22 -0.46
N TRP A 179 -3.16 -5.27 -0.23
CA TRP A 179 -2.32 -4.66 -1.27
C TRP A 179 -0.85 -4.88 -0.90
N MET A 180 -0.01 -5.18 -1.89
CA MET A 180 1.43 -5.33 -1.70
C MET A 180 2.17 -4.46 -2.70
N ALA A 181 2.90 -3.47 -2.21
CA ALA A 181 3.74 -2.62 -3.05
C ALA A 181 5.07 -3.33 -3.32
N VAL A 182 5.34 -3.60 -4.60
CA VAL A 182 6.53 -4.36 -5.05
C VAL A 182 7.65 -3.47 -5.61
N HIS A 183 7.56 -2.16 -5.36
CA HIS A 183 8.47 -1.13 -5.87
C HIS A 183 9.95 -1.36 -5.51
N SER A 184 10.25 -1.94 -4.35
CA SER A 184 11.59 -2.43 -3.98
C SER A 184 11.51 -3.49 -2.87
N PRO A 185 12.55 -4.31 -2.66
CA PRO A 185 12.68 -5.20 -1.50
C PRO A 185 12.94 -4.47 -0.18
N PRO A 186 12.52 -5.04 0.97
CA PRO A 186 11.49 -6.06 1.07
C PRO A 186 10.13 -5.46 0.71
N TRP A 187 9.26 -6.26 0.08
CA TRP A 187 7.95 -5.75 -0.37
C TRP A 187 7.08 -5.35 0.80
N GLN A 188 6.36 -4.23 0.66
CA GLN A 188 5.56 -3.66 1.72
C GLN A 188 4.12 -4.17 1.63
N VAL A 189 3.62 -4.73 2.73
CA VAL A 189 2.26 -5.28 2.81
C VAL A 189 1.33 -4.30 3.50
N PHE A 190 0.15 -4.10 2.92
CA PHE A 190 -0.95 -3.35 3.50
C PHE A 190 -2.20 -4.23 3.53
N THR A 191 -2.39 -4.96 4.63
CA THR A 191 -3.60 -5.74 4.90
C THR A 191 -4.54 -4.94 5.80
N ASN A 192 -5.80 -4.76 5.40
CA ASN A 192 -6.84 -4.05 6.17
C ASN A 192 -8.13 -4.87 6.14
N CYS A 193 -8.94 -4.82 7.21
CA CYS A 193 -10.20 -5.54 7.29
C CYS A 193 -11.31 -4.73 7.94
N ALA A 194 -12.55 -5.11 7.68
CA ALA A 194 -13.73 -4.60 8.36
C ALA A 194 -14.72 -5.75 8.64
N PRO A 195 -15.16 -5.95 9.89
CA PRO A 195 -16.23 -6.89 10.18
C PRO A 195 -17.50 -6.48 9.44
N LEU A 196 -18.30 -7.46 8.99
CA LEU A 196 -19.48 -7.22 8.18
C LEU A 196 -20.78 -7.41 8.97
N SER A 197 -21.75 -6.53 8.70
CA SER A 197 -23.13 -6.69 9.11
C SER A 197 -23.77 -7.86 8.36
N GLY A 198 -24.60 -8.66 9.04
CA GLY A 198 -25.45 -9.66 8.38
C GLY A 198 -24.85 -11.07 8.26
N ALA A 199 -23.66 -11.32 8.78
CA ALA A 199 -23.22 -12.68 9.08
C ALA A 199 -24.25 -13.36 9.99
N THR A 200 -24.96 -14.38 9.48
CA THR A 200 -25.87 -15.19 10.31
C THR A 200 -25.04 -15.97 11.31
N SER A 201 -25.04 -15.49 12.56
CA SER A 201 -24.20 -15.97 13.64
C SER A 201 -24.33 -17.49 13.85
N SER A 202 -23.40 -18.24 13.27
CA SER A 202 -23.22 -19.67 13.52
C SER A 202 -22.46 -19.93 14.82
N SER A 203 -22.73 -19.09 15.83
CA SER A 203 -22.28 -19.24 17.21
C SER A 203 -23.51 -19.38 18.08
N SER A 204 -23.72 -20.58 18.62
CA SER A 204 -24.80 -20.86 19.55
C SER A 204 -24.47 -20.29 20.94
N ASP A 205 -24.71 -18.99 21.15
CA ASP A 205 -24.74 -18.40 22.49
C ASP A 205 -26.16 -17.93 22.84
N SER A 206 -26.86 -18.79 23.58
CA SER A 206 -28.19 -18.49 24.11
C SER A 206 -28.11 -17.56 25.31
N THR A 207 -28.37 -16.27 25.11
CA THR A 207 -28.78 -15.38 26.21
C THR A 207 -30.12 -14.73 25.92
N SER A 208 -31.19 -15.51 26.10
CA SER A 208 -32.57 -15.00 26.12
C SER A 208 -32.81 -14.17 27.37
N SER A 209 -32.94 -12.85 27.23
CA SER A 209 -33.43 -11.98 28.31
C SER A 209 -34.95 -12.10 28.45
N THR A 210 -35.38 -12.87 29.44
CA THR A 210 -36.79 -13.20 29.76
C THR A 210 -37.67 -11.97 29.99
N SER A 211 -38.78 -11.88 29.24
CA SER A 211 -39.91 -11.00 29.57
C SER A 211 -41.05 -11.81 30.20
N THR A 212 -41.41 -11.48 31.44
CA THR A 212 -42.38 -12.22 32.25
C THR A 212 -43.83 -11.99 31.80
N SER A 213 -44.61 -13.06 31.58
CA SER A 213 -46.07 -13.04 31.80
C SER A 213 -46.73 -14.42 31.93
N ALA A 214 -47.51 -14.54 33.01
CA ALA A 214 -48.73 -15.33 33.21
C ALA A 214 -48.84 -16.79 32.70
N ALA A 215 -48.99 -17.68 33.68
CA ALA A 215 -49.29 -19.10 33.60
C ALA A 215 -50.53 -19.51 32.76
N THR A 216 -50.49 -20.75 32.25
CA THR A 216 -51.65 -21.65 32.34
C THR A 216 -51.19 -23.11 32.44
N THR A 217 -51.89 -23.92 33.23
CA THR A 217 -51.55 -25.31 33.57
C THR A 217 -52.08 -26.30 32.54
N THR A 218 -51.31 -27.34 32.19
CA THR A 218 -51.83 -28.67 31.78
C THR A 218 -50.78 -29.76 32.09
N THR A 219 -51.26 -30.98 32.33
CA THR A 219 -50.59 -32.11 32.99
C THR A 219 -49.54 -32.88 32.16
N ALA A 220 -48.60 -33.53 32.87
CA ALA A 220 -47.62 -34.50 32.35
C ALA A 220 -48.25 -35.89 32.04
N PRO A 221 -47.48 -36.88 31.48
CA PRO A 221 -46.61 -37.70 32.33
C PRO A 221 -45.24 -38.16 31.76
N THR A 222 -44.24 -38.14 32.65
CA THR A 222 -43.21 -39.17 32.96
C THR A 222 -42.58 -40.09 31.90
N ALA A 223 -41.25 -39.99 31.74
CA ALA A 223 -40.27 -41.09 31.70
C ALA A 223 -38.85 -40.56 32.06
N THR A 224 -38.31 -40.80 33.25
CA THR A 224 -37.40 -41.90 33.64
C THR A 224 -35.91 -41.72 33.23
N THR A 225 -35.15 -41.15 34.17
CA THR A 225 -33.80 -41.55 34.66
C THR A 225 -32.67 -41.95 33.69
N ALA A 226 -31.58 -41.16 33.72
CA ALA A 226 -30.21 -41.68 33.87
C ALA A 226 -29.28 -40.64 34.54
N THR A 227 -28.50 -41.05 35.54
CA THR A 227 -27.54 -40.21 36.28
C THR A 227 -26.11 -40.72 36.05
N SER A 228 -25.14 -39.83 35.84
CA SER A 228 -23.69 -40.00 36.13
C SER A 228 -23.03 -38.61 36.01
N THR A 229 -22.77 -37.88 37.09
CA THR A 229 -21.60 -37.95 38.00
C THR A 229 -20.30 -37.35 37.42
N SER A 230 -20.10 -36.07 37.74
CA SER A 230 -18.87 -35.45 38.27
C SER A 230 -17.49 -36.12 38.01
N THR A 231 -16.55 -35.34 37.46
CA THR A 231 -15.24 -35.15 38.12
C THR A 231 -14.63 -33.77 37.85
N THR A 232 -14.09 -33.14 38.89
CA THR A 232 -13.38 -31.84 38.88
C THR A 232 -11.87 -32.05 38.81
N ALA A 233 -11.13 -31.22 38.06
CA ALA A 233 -9.71 -30.94 38.33
C ALA A 233 -9.22 -29.61 37.73
N THR A 234 -9.00 -28.61 38.60
CA THR A 234 -8.30 -27.35 38.32
C THR A 234 -6.78 -27.56 38.25
N LYS A 235 -6.04 -26.82 37.40
CA LYS A 235 -4.77 -26.09 37.75
C LYS A 235 -4.08 -25.38 36.58
N THR A 236 -4.10 -24.04 36.62
CA THR A 236 -2.98 -23.13 36.26
C THR A 236 -2.03 -22.99 37.47
N PRO A 237 -0.91 -22.22 37.42
CA PRO A 237 -0.18 -21.63 36.29
C PRO A 237 1.33 -21.95 36.30
N ASN A 238 2.10 -21.45 35.31
CA ASN A 238 3.44 -20.93 35.59
C ASN A 238 3.90 -19.89 34.56
N GLU A 239 4.43 -18.75 35.02
CA GLU A 239 5.22 -17.81 34.22
C GLU A 239 6.70 -18.25 34.18
N THR A 240 7.49 -17.74 33.23
CA THR A 240 8.80 -17.08 33.50
C THR A 240 9.38 -16.47 32.21
N ASN A 241 9.29 -15.14 32.13
CA ASN A 241 10.35 -14.18 31.78
C ASN A 241 11.48 -14.57 30.79
N SER A 242 11.66 -13.77 29.73
CA SER A 242 12.99 -13.39 29.24
C SER A 242 12.97 -12.04 28.52
N ALA A 243 14.13 -11.38 28.43
CA ALA A 243 14.21 -9.93 28.24
C ALA A 243 14.90 -9.47 26.94
N ALA A 244 14.48 -8.29 26.49
CA ALA A 244 15.23 -7.25 25.78
C ALA A 244 16.05 -7.62 24.52
N SER A 245 15.70 -6.95 23.41
CA SER A 245 16.66 -6.43 22.43
C SER A 245 16.11 -5.13 21.84
N LYS A 246 16.94 -4.09 21.77
CA LYS A 246 16.65 -2.83 21.08
C LYS A 246 17.49 -2.80 19.81
N GLU A 247 16.88 -2.54 18.67
CA GLU A 247 17.57 -1.82 17.60
C GLU A 247 16.55 -0.99 16.82
N ALA A 248 16.97 0.19 16.36
CA ALA A 248 16.09 1.18 15.75
C ALA A 248 16.49 1.37 14.27
N SER A 249 15.51 1.30 13.38
CA SER A 249 15.72 1.46 11.95
C SER A 249 15.38 2.89 11.52
N THR A 250 16.35 3.59 10.96
CA THR A 250 16.18 4.94 10.41
C THR A 250 15.60 4.85 9.01
N ALA A 251 14.39 5.37 8.79
CA ALA A 251 13.88 5.60 7.44
C ALA A 251 14.66 6.77 6.80
N ALA A 252 15.08 6.61 5.55
CA ALA A 252 15.79 7.64 4.80
C ALA A 252 14.79 8.38 3.90
N ASP A 253 14.51 9.65 4.22
CA ASP A 253 13.84 10.57 3.31
C ASP A 253 14.71 10.82 2.06
N TYR A 254 14.11 10.65 0.88
CA TYR A 254 14.67 11.09 -0.39
C TYR A 254 13.61 11.81 -1.24
N ASP A 255 13.08 12.91 -0.71
CA ASP A 255 12.21 13.82 -1.47
C ASP A 255 13.07 14.80 -2.29
N THR A 256 13.27 14.51 -3.58
CA THR A 256 13.91 15.42 -4.52
C THR A 256 12.87 16.33 -5.17
N ASN A 257 12.57 17.41 -4.47
CA ASN A 257 11.62 18.44 -4.89
C ASN A 257 12.02 19.10 -6.24
N SER A 258 11.38 18.68 -7.33
CA SER A 258 11.51 19.29 -8.66
C SER A 258 10.26 20.09 -9.03
N ALA A 259 10.15 21.30 -8.47
CA ALA A 259 9.16 22.30 -8.87
C ALA A 259 9.85 23.44 -9.64
N GLY A 260 9.74 23.44 -10.97
CA GLY A 260 10.17 24.55 -11.79
C GLY A 260 9.15 25.70 -11.80
N THR A 261 9.61 26.95 -11.88
CA THR A 261 8.79 28.09 -12.32
C THR A 261 9.66 29.13 -12.99
N GLU A 262 9.16 29.73 -14.06
CA GLU A 262 9.84 30.75 -14.86
C GLU A 262 9.88 32.13 -14.18
N GLY A 263 10.91 32.92 -14.53
CA GLY A 263 10.79 34.35 -14.82
C GLY A 263 10.34 35.31 -13.70
N THR A 264 11.29 36.10 -13.17
CA THR A 264 11.41 37.54 -13.52
C THR A 264 12.64 38.16 -12.82
N ALA A 265 13.31 39.09 -13.50
CA ALA A 265 14.58 39.67 -13.07
C ALA A 265 14.46 40.67 -11.91
N THR A 266 15.54 40.81 -11.13
CA THR A 266 16.10 42.12 -10.71
C THR A 266 17.58 41.97 -10.39
N SER A 267 18.38 42.98 -10.77
CA SER A 267 19.85 42.98 -10.60
C SER A 267 20.30 43.11 -9.15
N MET A 268 21.44 42.51 -8.81
CA MET A 268 22.53 43.27 -8.19
C MET A 268 23.88 42.86 -8.79
N ALA A 269 24.75 43.85 -8.98
CA ALA A 269 26.07 43.66 -9.59
C ALA A 269 27.07 43.09 -8.58
N SER A 270 28.04 42.32 -9.07
CA SER A 270 29.34 42.21 -8.41
C SER A 270 30.46 42.23 -9.45
N THR A 271 31.40 43.14 -9.25
CA THR A 271 32.49 43.43 -10.18
C THR A 271 33.68 42.53 -9.90
N ALA A 272 34.10 41.73 -10.87
CA ALA A 272 35.43 41.13 -10.90
C ALA A 272 35.96 41.14 -12.34
N ALA A 273 36.85 42.09 -12.63
CA ALA A 273 37.51 42.15 -13.92
C ALA A 273 38.73 41.23 -13.95
N SER A 274 38.91 40.50 -15.05
CA SER A 274 40.21 40.06 -15.53
C SER A 274 40.18 40.04 -17.05
N THR A 275 41.24 40.56 -17.65
CA THR A 275 41.27 41.03 -19.04
C THR A 275 41.75 39.96 -20.01
N ASP A 276 40.95 39.67 -21.04
CA ASP A 276 41.46 39.10 -22.28
C ASP A 276 42.34 40.09 -23.04
N THR A 277 43.27 39.57 -23.84
CA THR A 277 43.93 40.33 -24.92
C THR A 277 43.81 39.57 -26.23
N THR A 278 43.01 40.13 -27.13
CA THR A 278 42.69 39.64 -28.47
C THR A 278 43.90 39.61 -29.41
N THR A 279 43.98 38.61 -30.29
CA THR A 279 44.35 38.85 -31.70
C THR A 279 43.60 37.86 -32.61
N ALA A 280 43.06 38.35 -33.72
CA ALA A 280 42.26 37.59 -34.69
C ALA A 280 42.94 37.59 -36.10
N PRO A 281 42.31 37.23 -37.24
CA PRO A 281 42.76 36.09 -38.04
C PRO A 281 43.23 36.44 -39.47
N SER A 282 43.71 35.45 -40.25
CA SER A 282 43.71 35.49 -41.73
C SER A 282 43.80 34.11 -42.40
N GLU A 283 42.74 33.79 -43.14
CA GLU A 283 42.65 33.28 -44.51
C GLU A 283 43.74 32.40 -45.20
N THR A 284 43.23 31.33 -45.84
CA THR A 284 43.45 30.92 -47.25
C THR A 284 44.82 30.40 -47.71
N GLU A 285 44.89 29.11 -48.11
CA GLU A 285 44.97 28.70 -49.54
C GLU A 285 44.76 27.17 -49.74
N ALA A 286 44.34 26.78 -50.95
CA ALA A 286 44.41 25.41 -51.49
C ALA A 286 45.18 25.47 -52.82
N PRO A 287 46.00 24.46 -53.17
CA PRO A 287 45.48 23.28 -53.92
C PRO A 287 46.13 21.96 -53.39
N ALA A 288 46.15 20.78 -54.03
CA ALA A 288 45.83 20.36 -55.40
C ALA A 288 45.35 18.89 -55.50
N VAL A 289 45.21 18.40 -56.74
CA VAL A 289 44.73 17.05 -57.10
C VAL A 289 45.88 16.07 -57.37
N THR A 290 45.72 14.78 -57.02
CA THR A 290 46.31 13.68 -57.81
C THR A 290 45.36 12.50 -57.89
N THR A 291 45.27 11.89 -59.08
CA THR A 291 44.30 10.84 -59.45
C THR A 291 44.88 9.44 -59.24
N ALA A 292 44.07 8.48 -58.80
CA ALA A 292 44.33 7.06 -59.05
C ALA A 292 43.00 6.32 -59.32
N THR A 293 42.90 5.71 -60.49
CA THR A 293 41.72 4.99 -60.99
C THR A 293 41.89 3.48 -60.80
N THR A 294 40.86 2.78 -60.30
CA THR A 294 40.55 1.42 -60.81
C THR A 294 39.11 0.98 -60.51
N THR A 295 38.36 0.77 -61.60
CA THR A 295 37.30 -0.23 -61.82
C THR A 295 37.14 -1.32 -60.74
N SER A 296 36.00 -1.45 -60.04
CA SER A 296 34.64 -1.89 -60.48
C SER A 296 34.39 -3.40 -60.37
N THR A 297 33.37 -3.80 -59.61
CA THR A 297 32.37 -4.80 -60.06
C THR A 297 31.05 -4.63 -59.32
N THR A 298 29.95 -4.88 -60.03
CA THR A 298 28.55 -4.66 -59.64
C THR A 298 27.95 -5.76 -58.78
N SER A 299 26.93 -5.42 -57.98
CA SER A 299 25.80 -6.32 -57.68
C SER A 299 24.55 -5.53 -57.27
N LYS A 300 23.48 -5.62 -58.07
CA LYS A 300 22.17 -5.04 -57.74
C LYS A 300 21.05 -5.91 -58.32
N CYS A 301 20.24 -6.46 -57.41
CA CYS A 301 18.86 -6.97 -57.55
C CYS A 301 18.46 -7.83 -58.77
N SER A 302 17.77 -8.94 -58.48
CA SER A 302 16.42 -9.17 -59.03
C SER A 302 15.62 -10.18 -58.20
N ARG A 303 14.30 -10.00 -58.14
CA ARG A 303 13.33 -10.93 -57.56
C ARG A 303 12.47 -11.52 -58.70
N ARG A 304 12.03 -12.77 -58.49
CA ARG A 304 10.69 -13.34 -58.81
C ARG A 304 10.47 -14.10 -60.13
N ARG A 305 9.94 -15.32 -59.94
CA ARG A 305 9.05 -16.15 -60.79
C ARG A 305 9.57 -16.70 -62.12
N SER A 306 9.65 -18.02 -62.16
CA SER A 306 8.54 -18.82 -62.73
C SER A 306 7.93 -19.67 -61.62
#